data_AF-A0A8I0ACC1-F1
#
_entry.id   AF-A0A8I0ACC1-F1
#
_cell.length_a   1.000
_cell.length_b   1.000
_cell.length_c   1.000
_cell.angle_alpha   90.00
_cell.angle_beta   90.00
_cell.angle_gamma   90.00
#
_symmetry.space_group_name_H-M   'P 1'
#
loop_
_entity.id
_entity.type
_entity.pdbx_description
1 polymer ?
#
loop_
_entity_poly.entity_id
_entity_poly.type
_entity_poly.pdbx_seq_one_letter_code
_entity_poly.pdbx_strand_id
1 'polypeptide(L)'
;MSGRIGSCTFSTGCNQQINAIARIENEDRSAILGTVVNNSGRAIADAVVVLLKVTDRCSIPTPITHTFTDRYGQFVFGPLCPNTTYMLKIYKDDINVDNINLICNCQVGSCLGNNNCCSNRSREGYRKSEDTIL
;
A
#
# COMPACT_ATOMS: atom_id res chain seq x y z
N MET A 1 -1.12 2.58 -9.99
CA MET A 1 -1.71 1.78 -11.09
C MET A 1 -3.21 1.69 -10.83
N SER A 2 -4.06 2.31 -11.66
CA SER A 2 -5.52 2.32 -11.47
C SER A 2 -6.17 1.24 -12.34
N GLY A 3 -7.00 0.41 -11.71
CA GLY A 3 -7.85 -0.62 -12.33
C GLY A 3 -9.29 -0.21 -12.43
N ARG A 4 -9.54 1.09 -12.35
CA ARG A 4 -10.84 1.62 -12.72
C ARG A 4 -10.92 1.62 -14.23
N ILE A 5 -11.63 0.62 -14.75
CA ILE A 5 -12.03 0.54 -16.16
C ILE A 5 -13.21 1.47 -16.43
N GLY A 6 -13.98 1.78 -15.38
CA GLY A 6 -15.00 2.82 -15.38
C GLY A 6 -15.48 3.07 -13.95
N SER A 7 -15.83 4.32 -13.63
CA SER A 7 -16.55 4.67 -12.42
C SER A 7 -17.42 5.87 -12.75
N CYS A 8 -18.74 5.70 -12.62
CA CYS A 8 -19.71 6.73 -12.93
C CYS A 8 -20.51 7.02 -11.67
N THR A 9 -20.49 8.26 -11.20
CA THR A 9 -21.40 8.73 -10.15
C THR A 9 -22.27 9.81 -10.75
N PHE A 10 -23.59 9.72 -10.57
CA PHE A 10 -24.54 10.72 -11.04
C PHE A 10 -25.67 10.92 -10.03
N SER A 11 -26.31 12.08 -10.10
CA SER A 11 -27.49 12.44 -9.33
C SER A 11 -28.55 12.98 -10.28
N THR A 12 -29.82 12.75 -9.98
CA THR A 12 -30.96 13.15 -10.82
C THR A 12 -31.78 14.27 -10.16
N GLY A 13 -32.49 15.05 -10.97
CA GLY A 13 -33.49 16.05 -10.54
C GLY A 13 -34.93 15.72 -10.98
N CYS A 14 -35.88 16.60 -10.64
CA CYS A 14 -37.30 16.45 -11.01
C CYS A 14 -37.49 16.48 -12.54
N ASN A 15 -38.30 15.55 -13.07
CA ASN A 15 -38.61 15.40 -14.50
C ASN A 15 -37.38 15.19 -15.41
N GLN A 16 -36.33 14.52 -14.93
CA GLN A 16 -35.10 14.28 -15.71
C GLN A 16 -35.01 12.84 -16.23
N GLN A 17 -34.71 12.68 -17.52
CA GLN A 17 -34.32 11.40 -18.12
C GLN A 17 -32.81 11.40 -18.40
N ILE A 18 -32.10 10.34 -17.98
CA ILE A 18 -30.69 10.11 -18.30
C ILE A 18 -30.59 8.87 -19.20
N ASN A 19 -30.20 9.08 -20.46
CA ASN A 19 -29.80 8.00 -21.35
C ASN A 19 -28.27 7.94 -21.36
N ALA A 20 -27.69 6.84 -20.87
CA ALA A 20 -26.25 6.65 -20.83
C ALA A 20 -25.85 5.29 -21.41
N ILE A 21 -24.75 5.27 -22.15
CA ILE A 21 -24.10 4.04 -22.63
C ILE A 21 -22.66 4.08 -22.13
N ALA A 22 -22.31 3.21 -21.19
CA ALA A 22 -20.92 3.01 -20.78
C ALA A 22 -20.30 1.94 -21.67
N ARG A 23 -19.36 2.35 -22.53
CA ARG A 23 -18.55 1.42 -23.33
C ARG A 23 -17.26 1.15 -22.58
N ILE A 24 -16.99 -0.12 -22.33
CA ILE A 24 -15.77 -0.60 -21.68
C ILE A 24 -15.03 -1.47 -22.70
N GLU A 25 -13.75 -1.16 -22.94
CA GLU A 25 -12.85 -1.97 -23.76
C GLU A 25 -12.55 -3.33 -23.10
N ASN A 26 -11.94 -4.25 -23.85
CA ASN A 26 -11.51 -5.54 -23.29
C ASN A 26 -10.56 -5.32 -22.10
N GLU A 27 -10.95 -5.81 -20.94
CA GLU A 27 -10.10 -5.90 -19.75
C GLU A 27 -9.59 -7.34 -19.59
N ASP A 28 -8.28 -7.52 -19.67
CA ASP A 28 -7.59 -8.80 -19.48
C ASP A 28 -6.97 -8.93 -18.09
N ARG A 29 -6.95 -7.84 -17.31
CA ARG A 29 -6.43 -7.82 -15.94
C ARG A 29 -7.43 -8.43 -14.99
N SER A 30 -6.90 -9.16 -14.02
CA SER A 30 -7.68 -9.83 -12.98
C SER A 30 -7.84 -8.97 -11.73
N ALA A 31 -8.75 -9.33 -10.85
CA ALA A 31 -8.83 -8.77 -9.51
C ALA A 31 -8.99 -9.90 -8.48
N ILE A 32 -8.43 -9.69 -7.30
CA ILE A 32 -8.64 -10.53 -6.13
C ILE A 32 -9.60 -9.79 -5.22
N LEU A 33 -10.79 -10.37 -5.02
CA LEU A 33 -11.66 -10.04 -3.91
C LEU A 33 -11.56 -11.21 -2.92
N GLY A 34 -11.08 -10.94 -1.71
CA GLY A 34 -10.86 -11.97 -0.72
C GLY A 34 -11.47 -11.62 0.64
N THR A 35 -11.57 -12.61 1.50
CA THR A 35 -12.02 -12.46 2.89
C THR A 35 -11.07 -13.20 3.81
N VAL A 36 -10.58 -12.52 4.83
CA VAL A 36 -9.75 -13.13 5.88
C VAL A 36 -10.65 -13.53 7.04
N VAL A 37 -10.61 -14.82 7.38
CA VAL A 37 -11.36 -15.41 8.50
C VAL A 37 -10.44 -16.19 9.43
N ASN A 38 -10.81 -16.32 10.70
CA ASN A 38 -10.12 -17.18 11.66
C ASN A 38 -10.57 -18.64 11.55
N ASN A 39 -10.00 -19.53 12.38
CA ASN A 39 -10.33 -20.97 12.40
C ASN A 39 -11.81 -21.27 12.71
N SER A 40 -12.53 -20.32 13.31
CA SER A 40 -13.97 -20.44 13.57
C SER A 40 -14.84 -19.86 12.46
N GLY A 41 -14.24 -19.42 11.33
CA GLY A 41 -14.93 -18.78 10.22
C GLY A 41 -15.36 -17.34 10.47
N ARG A 42 -14.90 -16.70 11.56
CA ARG A 42 -15.24 -15.30 11.83
C ARG A 42 -14.31 -14.37 11.08
N ALA A 43 -14.88 -13.31 10.50
CA ALA A 43 -14.16 -12.26 9.81
C ALA A 43 -13.10 -11.60 10.71
N ILE A 44 -11.95 -11.29 10.09
CA ILE A 44 -10.84 -10.60 10.75
C ILE A 44 -10.72 -9.20 10.16
N ALA A 45 -11.08 -8.18 10.95
CA ALA A 45 -10.88 -6.78 10.59
C ALA A 45 -9.43 -6.32 10.80
N ASP A 46 -9.03 -5.31 10.03
CA ASP A 46 -7.72 -4.63 10.14
C ASP A 46 -6.50 -5.55 9.96
N ALA A 47 -6.66 -6.69 9.29
CA ALA A 47 -5.55 -7.52 8.87
C ALA A 47 -4.81 -6.83 7.72
N VAL A 48 -3.48 -6.76 7.80
CA VAL A 48 -2.64 -6.30 6.70
C VAL A 48 -2.54 -7.42 5.69
N VAL A 49 -2.96 -7.15 4.46
CA VAL A 49 -2.73 -8.04 3.32
C VAL A 49 -1.71 -7.38 2.41
N VAL A 50 -0.60 -8.06 2.16
CA VAL A 50 0.48 -7.61 1.29
C VAL A 50 0.47 -8.42 0.01
N LEU A 51 0.45 -7.73 -1.13
CA LEU A 51 0.55 -8.32 -2.46
C LEU A 51 2.00 -8.23 -2.94
N LEU A 52 2.57 -9.37 -3.31
CA LEU A 52 3.92 -9.48 -3.86
C LEU A 52 3.89 -10.10 -5.26
N LYS A 53 4.77 -9.64 -6.14
CA LYS A 53 5.04 -10.27 -7.45
C LYS A 53 6.09 -11.34 -7.28
N VAL A 54 5.87 -12.51 -7.87
CA VAL A 54 6.84 -13.61 -7.92
C VAL A 54 7.38 -13.68 -9.34
N THR A 55 8.67 -13.42 -9.53
CA THR A 55 9.34 -13.45 -10.85
C THR A 55 10.03 -14.78 -11.12
N ASP A 56 10.55 -15.44 -10.09
CA ASP A 56 11.08 -16.81 -10.14
C ASP A 56 10.87 -17.50 -8.77
N ARG A 57 11.14 -18.80 -8.66
CA ARG A 57 10.98 -19.55 -7.38
C ARG A 57 12.13 -19.35 -6.39
N CYS A 58 13.24 -18.72 -6.79
CA CYS A 58 14.48 -18.63 -6.00
C CYS A 58 14.78 -17.20 -5.51
N SER A 59 14.01 -16.21 -5.96
CA SER A 59 14.15 -14.79 -5.66
C SER A 59 13.20 -14.38 -4.56
N ILE A 60 13.60 -13.31 -3.87
CA ILE A 60 12.77 -12.65 -2.88
C ILE A 60 11.61 -11.97 -3.63
N PRO A 61 10.33 -12.31 -3.34
CA PRO A 61 9.19 -11.70 -4.01
C PRO A 61 9.19 -10.19 -3.83
N THR A 62 8.91 -9.45 -4.89
CA THR A 62 8.87 -7.98 -4.87
C THR A 62 7.54 -7.48 -4.32
N PRO A 63 7.51 -6.72 -3.21
CA PRO A 63 6.28 -6.10 -2.72
C PRO A 63 5.71 -5.14 -3.77
N ILE A 64 4.40 -5.24 -4.04
CA ILE A 64 3.71 -4.37 -5.00
C ILE A 64 2.91 -3.30 -4.24
N THR A 65 2.05 -3.76 -3.33
CA THR A 65 1.14 -2.91 -2.57
C THR A 65 0.59 -3.69 -1.38
N HIS A 66 -0.15 -3.01 -0.51
CA HIS A 66 -0.87 -3.61 0.61
C HIS A 66 -2.25 -2.97 0.76
N THR A 67 -3.12 -3.64 1.50
CA THR A 67 -4.42 -3.12 1.94
C THR A 67 -4.70 -3.66 3.35
N PHE A 68 -5.69 -3.06 4.01
CA PHE A 68 -6.24 -3.58 5.26
C PHE A 68 -7.59 -4.23 4.96
N THR A 69 -7.94 -5.26 5.73
CA THR A 69 -9.29 -5.84 5.66
C THR A 69 -10.31 -4.92 6.35
N ASP A 70 -11.52 -4.85 5.79
CA ASP A 70 -12.63 -4.12 6.41
C ASP A 70 -13.24 -4.88 7.61
N ARG A 71 -14.32 -4.33 8.20
CA ARG A 71 -15.02 -4.97 9.33
C ARG A 71 -15.61 -6.35 9.03
N TYR A 72 -15.75 -6.71 7.76
CA TYR A 72 -16.23 -8.02 7.29
C TYR A 72 -15.07 -8.92 6.86
N GLY A 73 -13.83 -8.51 7.12
CA GLY A 73 -12.62 -9.23 6.72
C GLY A 73 -12.30 -9.13 5.24
N GLN A 74 -12.98 -8.25 4.50
CA GLN A 74 -12.86 -8.18 3.04
C GLN A 74 -11.67 -7.33 2.64
N PHE A 75 -10.99 -7.75 1.57
CA PHE A 75 -9.92 -6.99 0.93
C PHE A 75 -10.01 -7.10 -0.59
N VAL A 76 -9.45 -6.12 -1.28
CA VAL A 76 -9.41 -6.11 -2.74
C VAL A 76 -8.03 -5.73 -3.27
N PHE A 77 -7.56 -6.48 -4.27
CA PHE A 77 -6.46 -6.07 -5.14
C PHE A 77 -6.92 -6.12 -6.59
N GLY A 78 -6.77 -5.01 -7.29
CA GLY A 78 -7.09 -4.93 -8.70
C GLY A 78 -6.64 -3.58 -9.23
N PRO A 79 -6.24 -3.51 -10.51
CA PRO A 79 -6.21 -4.58 -11.50
C PRO A 79 -4.86 -5.32 -11.44
N LEU A 80 -4.83 -6.60 -11.76
CA LEU A 80 -3.64 -7.44 -11.75
C LEU A 80 -3.29 -7.88 -13.16
N CYS A 81 -2.01 -7.76 -13.53
CA CYS A 81 -1.55 -8.15 -14.86
C CYS A 81 -1.85 -9.64 -15.12
N PRO A 82 -2.38 -9.98 -16.31
CA PRO A 82 -2.57 -11.38 -16.69
C PRO A 82 -1.21 -12.11 -16.75
N ASN A 83 -1.26 -13.44 -16.72
CA ASN A 83 -0.09 -14.31 -16.85
C ASN A 83 1.03 -14.01 -15.84
N THR A 84 0.69 -13.44 -14.69
CA THR A 84 1.65 -13.07 -13.63
C THR A 84 1.36 -13.87 -12.37
N THR A 85 2.43 -14.36 -11.72
CA THR A 85 2.31 -15.05 -10.43
C THR A 85 2.41 -14.05 -9.29
N TYR A 86 1.44 -14.10 -8.39
CA TYR A 86 1.37 -13.25 -7.20
C TYR A 86 1.39 -14.09 -5.93
N MET A 87 1.88 -13.50 -4.85
CA MET A 87 1.85 -14.05 -3.49
C MET A 87 1.11 -13.08 -2.60
N LEU A 88 0.23 -13.60 -1.74
CA LEU A 88 -0.37 -12.85 -0.63
C LEU A 88 0.33 -13.23 0.67
N LYS A 89 0.69 -12.22 1.46
CA LYS A 89 1.04 -12.39 2.87
C LYS A 89 -0.01 -11.69 3.70
N ILE A 90 -0.60 -12.40 4.65
CA ILE A 90 -1.66 -11.91 5.52
C ILE A 90 -1.12 -11.86 6.95
N TYR A 91 -1.38 -10.77 7.61
CA TYR A 91 -0.81 -10.40 8.89
C TYR A 91 -1.89 -9.80 9.78
N LYS A 92 -2.02 -10.28 11.01
CA LYS A 92 -3.01 -9.78 11.97
C LYS A 92 -2.49 -10.01 13.38
N ASP A 93 -2.47 -8.94 14.18
CA ASP A 93 -2.05 -8.92 15.60
C ASP A 93 -0.63 -9.50 15.84
N ASP A 94 -0.01 -9.28 17.01
CA ASP A 94 1.26 -9.86 17.52
C ASP A 94 2.31 -10.35 16.50
N ILE A 95 2.58 -9.54 15.46
CA ILE A 95 3.57 -9.88 14.44
C ILE A 95 4.93 -9.39 14.93
N ASN A 96 5.79 -10.29 15.38
CA ASN A 96 7.21 -9.97 15.53
C ASN A 96 7.86 -9.98 14.14
N VAL A 97 8.05 -8.78 13.58
CA VAL A 97 8.75 -8.56 12.30
C VAL A 97 10.04 -7.80 12.58
N ASP A 98 11.19 -8.47 12.48
CA ASP A 98 12.50 -7.84 12.55
C ASP A 98 13.09 -7.64 11.15
N ASN A 99 13.24 -6.38 10.74
CA ASN A 99 14.08 -6.02 9.60
C ASN A 99 14.86 -4.73 9.89
N ILE A 100 16.17 -4.83 9.67
CA ILE A 100 17.27 -3.97 10.13
C ILE A 100 17.95 -3.37 8.87
N ASN A 101 18.95 -2.48 8.95
CA ASN A 101 18.81 -1.09 9.32
C ASN A 101 18.90 -0.26 8.04
N LEU A 102 18.05 0.76 7.94
CA LEU A 102 18.24 1.86 6.99
C LEU A 102 18.95 2.99 7.72
N ILE A 103 20.05 3.49 7.15
CA ILE A 103 20.69 4.72 7.61
C ILE A 103 20.23 5.86 6.70
N CYS A 104 19.32 6.68 7.22
CA CYS A 104 18.76 7.83 6.54
C CYS A 104 19.51 9.10 6.99
N ASN A 105 20.12 9.82 6.04
CA ASN A 105 20.72 11.13 6.33
C ASN A 105 19.65 12.23 6.25
N CYS A 106 19.62 13.10 7.27
CA CYS A 106 18.61 14.15 7.43
C CYS A 106 18.66 15.20 6.32
N GLN A 107 17.53 15.44 5.67
CA GLN A 107 17.21 16.74 5.08
C GLN A 107 16.33 17.52 6.06
N VAL A 108 16.61 18.83 6.20
CA VAL A 108 15.70 19.76 6.88
C VAL A 108 14.54 20.03 5.93
N GLY A 109 13.50 19.20 6.01
CA GLY A 109 12.21 19.44 5.38
C GLY A 109 11.14 19.71 6.45
N SER A 110 10.26 20.67 6.20
CA SER A 110 9.07 20.90 7.01
C SER A 110 8.08 19.73 6.86
N CYS A 111 7.46 19.30 7.95
CA CYS A 111 6.45 18.23 7.95
C CYS A 111 5.29 18.53 6.97
N LEU A 112 4.69 17.49 6.38
CA LEU A 112 3.38 17.60 5.76
C LEU A 112 2.36 17.98 6.85
N GLY A 113 1.83 19.20 6.78
CA GLY A 113 0.77 19.69 7.67
C GLY A 113 1.17 20.69 8.76
N ASN A 114 2.39 21.23 8.77
CA ASN A 114 2.77 22.31 9.70
C ASN A 114 3.21 23.58 8.96
N ASN A 115 2.46 24.67 9.17
CA ASN A 115 2.65 25.96 8.49
C ASN A 115 3.50 26.97 9.29
N ASN A 116 4.37 26.54 10.20
CA ASN A 116 5.22 27.47 10.95
C ASN A 116 6.71 27.18 10.73
N CYS A 117 7.26 27.83 9.71
CA CYS A 117 8.69 28.03 9.57
C CYS A 117 9.14 29.23 10.44
N CYS A 118 10.40 29.17 10.86
CA CYS A 118 11.26 30.25 11.39
C CYS A 118 11.49 30.29 12.91
N SER A 119 12.64 29.76 13.33
CA SER A 119 13.58 30.52 14.17
C SER A 119 15.00 29.94 14.08
N ASN A 120 15.88 30.66 13.40
CA ASN A 120 17.33 30.47 13.37
C ASN A 120 17.91 30.32 14.79
N ARG A 121 18.92 29.44 14.95
CA ARG A 121 20.13 29.72 15.75
C ARG A 121 21.27 28.71 15.49
N SER A 122 22.25 29.21 14.75
CA SER A 122 23.73 29.08 14.90
C SER A 122 24.43 27.71 14.99
N ARG A 123 25.50 27.63 14.17
CA ARG A 123 26.51 26.58 13.97
C ARG A 123 27.55 26.54 15.11
N GLU A 124 27.99 25.33 15.49
CA GLU A 124 29.33 24.95 15.97
C GLU A 124 29.27 23.42 16.21
N GLY A 125 30.04 22.49 15.65
CA GLY A 125 31.45 22.46 15.31
C GLY A 125 32.09 21.32 16.14
N TYR A 126 32.27 20.10 15.62
CA TYR A 126 33.12 19.08 16.26
C TYR A 126 33.82 18.15 15.26
N ARG A 127 35.13 17.99 15.47
CA ARG A 127 36.16 17.39 14.59
C ARG A 127 36.22 15.87 14.72
N LYS A 128 36.55 15.19 13.60
CA LYS A 128 37.04 13.80 13.56
C LYS A 128 38.41 13.68 14.26
N SER A 129 38.64 12.55 14.93
CA SER A 129 39.98 12.01 15.18
C SER A 129 39.99 10.52 14.80
N GLU A 130 40.94 10.17 13.94
CA GLU A 130 41.30 8.81 13.53
C GLU A 130 42.22 8.13 14.57
N ASP A 131 42.23 6.80 14.48
CA ASP A 131 43.25 5.82 14.86
C ASP A 131 43.69 5.65 16.33
N THR A 132 43.59 4.41 16.82
CA THR A 132 44.78 3.57 17.12
C THR A 132 44.35 2.12 17.41
N ILE A 133 44.97 1.21 16.65
CA ILE A 133 45.01 -0.24 16.81
C ILE A 133 45.89 -0.61 18.01
N LEU A 134 45.45 -1.55 18.84
CA LEU A 134 46.29 -2.57 19.50
C LEU A 134 45.52 -3.89 19.53
#